data_AF-A0A7D8UGB4-F1
#
_entry.id   AF-A0A7D8UGB4-F1
#
_cell.length_a   1.000
_cell.length_b   1.000
_cell.length_c   1.000
_cell.angle_alpha   90.00
_cell.angle_beta   90.00
_cell.angle_gamma   90.00
#
_symmetry.space_group_name_H-M   'P 1'
#
loop_
_entity.id
_entity.type
_entity.pdbx_description
1 polymer ?
#
loop_
_entity_poly.entity_id
_entity_poly.type
_entity_poly.pdbx_seq_one_letter_code
_entity_poly.pdbx_strand_id
1 'polypeptide(L)'
;MGGGPVMGLLDRLLGRKAGGSAPSGRGVWLGAFGKHPGWDDHAEDIGLETPGLVEVKRSLYVSGIGGNIDTGAWSKLGPAKSLPGFDHDFVWAQGRTVFAGRLWASKDAKGRSRYPMVVAAEFREFSARSVARGVWPWIDTAEAGCKTASTPAGVRATVEAARAGLATDAMAWGVDRPAGEDPVSVLARSSSGWGGSEGLARVLYQLETDLRGFGAGSGDSKRTVNLENAGRHLRLPSLHEGAGEDFGSWLALLESRFQGLRPSVLLLRPRGAGWVDAVVGVVQPVLLYCLLAGREAVPPANEIPYELDAGLLARARAMTGGSPTAAG
;
A
#
# COMPACT_ATOMS: atom_id res chain seq x y z
N MET A 1 1.64 -4.73 59.45
CA MET A 1 0.84 -5.32 58.37
C MET A 1 0.66 -4.25 57.30
N GLY A 2 1.47 -4.27 56.24
CA GLY A 2 1.41 -3.28 55.16
C GLY A 2 1.33 -4.03 53.84
N GLY A 3 0.16 -3.98 53.20
CA GLY A 3 -0.06 -4.57 51.88
C GLY A 3 0.58 -3.70 50.80
N GLY A 4 1.52 -4.26 50.06
CA GLY A 4 2.04 -3.67 48.83
C GLY A 4 1.09 -3.97 47.65
N PRO A 5 0.96 -3.07 46.68
CA PRO A 5 0.08 -3.29 45.53
C PRO A 5 0.65 -4.36 44.60
N VAL A 6 -0.19 -5.33 44.27
CA VAL A 6 0.08 -6.37 43.28
C VAL A 6 0.01 -5.74 41.89
N MET A 7 1.16 -5.62 41.21
CA MET A 7 1.20 -5.21 39.80
C MET A 7 0.47 -6.25 38.94
N GLY A 8 -0.57 -5.82 38.24
CA GLY A 8 -1.36 -6.65 37.34
C GLY A 8 -0.61 -6.99 36.05
N LEU A 9 -0.79 -8.21 35.58
CA LEU A 9 -0.27 -8.75 34.31
C LEU A 9 -0.67 -7.90 33.07
N LEU A 10 -1.64 -7.00 33.21
CA LEU A 10 -2.10 -6.06 32.18
C LEU A 10 -1.13 -4.88 31.95
N ASP A 11 -0.32 -4.49 32.94
CA ASP A 11 0.68 -3.41 32.76
C ASP A 11 1.88 -3.84 31.90
N ARG A 12 2.09 -5.15 31.72
CA ARG A 12 3.14 -5.70 30.82
C ARG A 12 2.67 -5.84 29.37
N LEU A 13 1.37 -5.74 29.09
CA LEU A 13 0.79 -5.83 27.74
C LEU A 13 0.54 -4.46 27.08
N LEU A 14 0.61 -3.38 27.84
CA LEU A 14 0.52 -2.01 27.34
C LEU A 14 1.85 -1.28 27.56
N GLY A 15 2.86 -1.69 26.79
CA GLY A 15 4.15 -1.02 26.73
C GLY A 15 3.99 0.42 26.24
N ARG A 16 3.89 1.37 27.17
CA ARG A 16 4.02 2.80 26.87
C ARG A 16 4.79 3.53 27.96
N LYS A 17 6.10 3.64 27.74
CA LYS A 17 6.89 4.84 28.09
C LYS A 17 8.20 4.87 27.31
N ALA A 18 8.13 5.40 26.11
CA ALA A 18 9.21 6.19 25.52
C ALA A 18 8.57 7.49 25.04
N GLY A 19 8.39 8.42 25.99
CA GLY A 19 8.06 9.82 25.71
C GLY A 19 9.31 10.55 25.26
N GLY A 20 9.89 10.15 24.14
CA GLY A 20 10.70 11.06 23.34
C GLY A 20 9.72 11.79 22.44
N SER A 21 9.63 13.12 22.56
CA SER A 21 8.99 13.92 21.52
C SER A 21 9.60 13.48 20.20
N ALA A 22 8.80 12.89 19.31
CA ALA A 22 9.26 12.63 17.96
C ALA A 22 9.85 13.95 17.42
N PRO A 23 11.05 13.93 16.82
CA PRO A 23 11.64 15.14 16.28
C PRO A 23 10.62 15.77 15.34
N SER A 24 10.19 16.99 15.67
CA SER A 24 9.31 17.79 14.85
C SER A 24 10.13 18.25 13.65
N GLY A 25 10.01 17.55 12.54
CA GLY A 25 10.80 17.83 11.35
C GLY A 25 10.59 16.80 10.26
N ARG A 26 11.03 17.18 9.06
CA ARG A 26 11.12 16.29 7.92
C ARG A 26 12.07 15.16 8.25
N GLY A 27 11.64 13.91 8.05
CA GLY A 27 12.42 12.74 8.45
C GLY A 27 12.23 11.57 7.51
N VAL A 28 13.30 10.79 7.37
CA VAL A 28 13.39 9.62 6.49
C VAL A 28 14.03 8.48 7.27
N TRP A 29 13.37 7.33 7.28
CA TRP A 29 13.87 6.09 7.89
C TRP A 29 13.70 4.95 6.90
N LEU A 30 14.53 3.92 7.03
CA LEU A 30 14.46 2.71 6.22
C LEU A 30 14.74 1.53 7.14
N GLY A 31 13.88 0.51 7.05
CA GLY A 31 14.04 -0.73 7.79
C GLY A 31 13.74 -1.95 6.91
N ALA A 32 14.13 -3.10 7.43
CA ALA A 32 13.91 -4.38 6.81
C ALA A 32 13.51 -5.43 7.85
N PHE A 33 12.65 -6.36 7.44
CA PHE A 33 12.17 -7.47 8.28
C PHE A 33 11.65 -8.60 7.40
N GLY A 34 11.55 -9.80 7.95
CA GLY A 34 10.94 -10.94 7.28
C GLY A 34 11.84 -12.17 7.26
N LYS A 35 11.73 -12.99 6.20
CA LYS A 35 12.57 -14.19 6.02
C LYS A 35 13.81 -13.87 5.21
N HIS A 36 14.97 -14.38 5.65
CA HIS A 36 16.22 -14.21 4.92
C HIS A 36 17.17 -15.40 5.16
N PRO A 37 17.94 -15.87 4.15
CA PRO A 37 18.82 -17.03 4.28
C PRO A 37 19.91 -16.92 5.36
N GLY A 38 20.23 -15.69 5.79
CA GLY A 38 21.18 -15.43 6.88
C GLY A 38 20.68 -15.76 8.29
N TRP A 39 19.41 -16.12 8.48
CA TRP A 39 18.83 -16.48 9.78
C TRP A 39 18.09 -17.81 9.71
N ASP A 40 18.12 -18.56 10.81
CA ASP A 40 17.39 -19.83 10.94
C ASP A 40 15.87 -19.65 10.93
N ASP A 41 15.37 -18.49 11.38
CA ASP A 41 13.94 -18.17 11.40
C ASP A 41 13.64 -16.81 10.76
N HIS A 42 13.09 -15.85 11.50
CA HIS A 42 12.92 -14.50 10.99
C HIS A 42 14.24 -13.74 11.13
N ALA A 43 14.53 -12.90 10.14
CA ALA A 43 15.51 -11.84 10.34
C ALA A 43 15.07 -11.00 11.55
N GLU A 44 16.05 -10.53 12.30
CA GLU A 44 15.81 -9.52 13.32
C GLU A 44 15.26 -8.23 12.69
N ASP A 45 14.73 -7.35 13.53
CA ASP A 45 14.23 -6.06 13.08
C ASP A 45 15.39 -5.11 12.80
N ILE A 46 15.63 -4.83 11.53
CA ILE A 46 16.70 -3.96 11.06
C ILE A 46 16.09 -2.59 10.78
N GLY A 47 16.57 -1.54 11.45
CA GLY A 47 16.15 -0.15 11.17
C GLY A 47 14.69 0.18 11.49
N LEU A 48 13.96 -0.66 12.26
CA LEU A 48 12.60 -0.35 12.75
C LEU A 48 12.64 0.59 13.97
N GLU A 49 13.22 1.76 13.76
CA GLU A 49 13.51 2.74 14.82
C GLU A 49 12.30 3.62 15.18
N THR A 50 11.29 3.63 14.31
CA THR A 50 10.11 4.47 14.47
C THR A 50 8.87 3.65 14.79
N PRO A 51 7.92 4.21 15.55
CA PRO A 51 6.60 3.58 15.73
C PRO A 51 5.87 3.33 14.41
N GLY A 52 6.11 4.14 13.37
CA GLY A 52 5.49 3.97 12.06
C GLY A 52 6.02 2.74 11.32
N LEU A 53 7.33 2.49 11.30
CA LEU A 53 7.88 1.28 10.69
C LEU A 53 7.50 0.01 11.47
N VAL A 54 7.42 0.09 12.80
CA VAL A 54 6.87 -0.99 13.63
C VAL A 54 5.40 -1.26 13.27
N GLU A 55 4.62 -0.20 13.01
CA GLU A 55 3.24 -0.31 12.55
C GLU A 55 3.12 -0.98 11.19
N VAL A 56 3.99 -0.62 10.23
CA VAL A 56 4.05 -1.28 8.92
C VAL A 56 4.29 -2.78 9.08
N LYS A 57 5.30 -3.18 9.88
CA LYS A 57 5.55 -4.61 10.17
C LYS A 57 4.33 -5.27 10.82
N ARG A 58 3.73 -4.63 11.82
CA ARG A 58 2.57 -5.19 12.53
C ARG A 58 1.38 -5.42 11.59
N SER A 59 1.03 -4.42 10.79
CA SER A 59 -0.16 -4.43 9.95
C SER A 59 0.02 -5.27 8.68
N LEU A 60 1.13 -5.11 7.96
CA LEU A 60 1.37 -5.86 6.71
C LEU A 60 1.84 -7.29 6.97
N TYR A 61 2.80 -7.49 7.88
CA TYR A 61 3.51 -8.76 8.01
C TYR A 61 2.93 -9.67 9.07
N VAL A 62 2.84 -9.16 10.31
CA VAL A 62 2.41 -9.99 11.45
C VAL A 62 0.92 -10.31 11.35
N SER A 63 0.07 -9.28 11.35
CA SER A 63 -1.38 -9.46 11.26
C SER A 63 -1.82 -9.82 9.84
N GLY A 64 -1.33 -9.07 8.85
CA GLY A 64 -1.72 -9.19 7.45
C GLY A 64 -1.35 -10.53 6.81
N ILE A 65 -0.07 -10.70 6.50
CA ILE A 65 0.48 -11.92 5.89
C ILE A 65 0.32 -13.11 6.85
N GLY A 66 0.71 -12.96 8.12
CA GLY A 66 0.57 -14.02 9.13
C GLY A 66 -0.87 -14.49 9.27
N GLY A 67 -1.84 -13.58 9.37
CA GLY A 67 -3.26 -13.95 9.47
C GLY A 67 -3.80 -14.70 8.26
N ASN A 68 -3.36 -14.37 7.04
CA ASN A 68 -3.76 -15.14 5.84
C ASN A 68 -3.11 -16.53 5.80
N ILE A 69 -1.89 -16.67 6.30
CA ILE A 69 -1.21 -17.96 6.42
C ILE A 69 -1.91 -18.84 7.46
N ASP A 70 -2.18 -18.29 8.65
CA ASP A 70 -2.76 -19.03 9.78
C ASP A 70 -4.19 -19.50 9.50
N THR A 71 -4.97 -18.69 8.78
CA THR A 71 -6.34 -19.05 8.35
C THR A 71 -6.39 -19.96 7.11
N GLY A 72 -5.23 -20.21 6.48
CA GLY A 72 -5.14 -20.94 5.22
C GLY A 72 -5.90 -20.26 4.09
N ALA A 73 -5.96 -18.93 4.07
CA ALA A 73 -6.70 -18.19 3.04
C ALA A 73 -6.13 -18.46 1.65
N TRP A 74 -4.80 -18.44 1.52
CA TRP A 74 -4.12 -18.65 0.24
C TRP A 74 -3.98 -20.12 -0.15
N SER A 75 -4.02 -21.07 0.79
CA SER A 75 -4.01 -22.50 0.43
C SER A 75 -5.31 -22.95 -0.24
N LYS A 76 -6.38 -22.16 -0.11
CA LYS A 76 -7.66 -22.35 -0.80
C LYS A 76 -7.68 -21.78 -2.22
N LEU A 77 -6.69 -20.96 -2.58
CA LEU A 77 -6.52 -20.50 -3.95
C LEU A 77 -5.99 -21.67 -4.79
N GLY A 78 -6.74 -22.05 -5.82
CA GLY A 78 -6.22 -22.97 -6.84
C GLY A 78 -5.13 -22.29 -7.70
N PRO A 79 -4.29 -23.05 -8.43
CA PRO A 79 -3.16 -22.50 -9.16
C PRO A 79 -3.50 -21.38 -10.16
N ALA A 80 -4.67 -21.45 -10.82
CA ALA A 80 -5.14 -20.42 -11.76
C ALA A 80 -5.55 -19.10 -11.07
N LYS A 81 -5.90 -19.19 -9.79
CA LYS A 81 -6.36 -18.08 -8.96
C LYS A 81 -5.24 -17.47 -8.11
N SER A 82 -4.05 -18.05 -8.11
CA SER A 82 -2.91 -17.61 -7.31
C SER A 82 -1.89 -16.82 -8.12
N LEU A 83 -1.29 -15.81 -7.49
CA LEU A 83 -0.01 -15.31 -7.95
C LEU A 83 1.12 -16.31 -7.62
N PRO A 84 2.22 -16.34 -8.40
CA PRO A 84 3.33 -17.26 -8.15
C PRO A 84 4.00 -17.10 -6.79
N GLY A 85 3.91 -15.90 -6.21
CA GLY A 85 4.46 -15.57 -4.90
C GLY A 85 4.41 -14.08 -4.62
N PHE A 86 5.07 -13.69 -3.54
CA PHE A 86 5.24 -12.29 -3.19
C PHE A 86 6.18 -11.60 -4.16
N ASP A 87 5.70 -10.57 -4.84
CA ASP A 87 6.55 -9.66 -5.61
C ASP A 87 5.86 -8.29 -5.78
N HIS A 88 5.80 -7.51 -4.70
CA HIS A 88 4.94 -6.32 -4.65
C HIS A 88 5.70 -5.08 -4.23
N ASP A 89 5.49 -4.00 -4.97
CA ASP A 89 5.75 -2.65 -4.50
C ASP A 89 4.55 -2.16 -3.68
N PHE A 90 4.78 -1.26 -2.72
CA PHE A 90 3.70 -0.62 -1.99
C PHE A 90 3.98 0.83 -1.63
N VAL A 91 2.92 1.63 -1.55
CA VAL A 91 2.92 2.95 -0.93
C VAL A 91 1.75 3.02 0.04
N TRP A 92 1.98 3.51 1.24
CA TRP A 92 0.94 3.66 2.26
C TRP A 92 0.93 5.10 2.78
N ALA A 93 -0.06 5.88 2.37
CA ALA A 93 -0.31 7.21 2.89
C ALA A 93 -1.18 7.15 4.16
N GLN A 94 -0.68 7.70 5.27
CA GLN A 94 -1.38 7.77 6.55
C GLN A 94 -1.20 9.17 7.16
N GLY A 95 -2.17 10.05 6.91
CA GLY A 95 -2.11 11.44 7.36
C GLY A 95 -0.94 12.20 6.73
N ARG A 96 0.05 12.59 7.56
CA ARG A 96 1.28 13.29 7.13
C ARG A 96 2.49 12.35 6.98
N THR A 97 2.28 11.06 7.21
CA THR A 97 3.30 10.03 7.08
C THR A 97 3.02 9.22 5.83
N VAL A 98 4.06 8.97 5.06
CA VAL A 98 4.00 8.09 3.90
C VAL A 98 5.00 6.98 4.10
N PHE A 99 4.58 5.75 3.87
CA PHE A 99 5.46 4.61 3.80
C PHE A 99 5.59 4.15 2.36
N ALA A 100 6.75 3.65 1.97
CA ALA A 100 6.92 3.01 0.68
C ALA A 100 7.91 1.86 0.81
N GLY A 101 7.73 0.80 0.04
CA GLY A 101 8.58 -0.35 0.16
C GLY A 101 8.29 -1.44 -0.84
N ARG A 102 8.99 -2.55 -0.66
CA ARG A 102 8.83 -3.76 -1.45
C ARG A 102 8.83 -4.98 -0.55
N LEU A 103 8.02 -5.96 -0.93
CA LEU A 103 8.06 -7.30 -0.38
C LEU A 103 8.26 -8.32 -1.49
N TRP A 104 9.10 -9.31 -1.24
CA TRP A 104 9.43 -10.35 -2.22
C TRP A 104 9.54 -11.73 -1.58
N ALA A 105 9.27 -12.76 -2.37
CA ALA A 105 9.39 -14.15 -1.95
C ALA A 105 10.82 -14.43 -1.44
N SER A 106 10.91 -15.00 -0.25
CA SER A 106 12.19 -15.28 0.42
C SER A 106 12.10 -16.57 1.21
N LYS A 107 13.22 -16.97 1.82
CA LYS A 107 13.32 -18.15 2.67
C LYS A 107 14.30 -17.90 3.81
N ASP A 108 14.15 -18.64 4.90
CA ASP A 108 15.17 -18.70 5.95
C ASP A 108 16.29 -19.72 5.63
N ALA A 109 17.29 -19.83 6.50
CA ALA A 109 18.40 -20.77 6.36
C ALA A 109 17.95 -22.24 6.33
N LYS A 110 16.74 -22.53 6.86
CA LYS A 110 16.13 -23.86 6.84
C LYS A 110 15.26 -24.09 5.59
N GLY A 111 15.21 -23.13 4.67
CA GLY A 111 14.48 -23.22 3.42
C GLY A 111 12.98 -22.96 3.54
N ARG A 112 12.47 -22.52 4.70
CA ARG A 112 11.02 -22.24 4.88
C ARG A 112 10.67 -20.92 4.20
N SER A 113 9.71 -20.94 3.29
CA SER A 113 9.43 -19.84 2.35
C SER A 113 8.02 -19.24 2.45
N ARG A 114 7.26 -19.54 3.51
CA ARG A 114 5.86 -19.07 3.66
C ARG A 114 5.74 -17.54 3.81
N TYR A 115 6.80 -16.87 4.28
CA TYR A 115 6.81 -15.44 4.49
C TYR A 115 7.84 -14.74 3.59
N PRO A 116 7.56 -13.49 3.16
CA PRO A 116 8.48 -12.73 2.34
C PRO A 116 9.63 -12.10 3.16
N MET A 117 10.56 -11.48 2.45
CA MET A 117 11.38 -10.39 2.99
C MET A 117 10.71 -9.06 2.62
N VAL A 118 10.83 -8.06 3.48
CA VAL A 118 10.27 -6.72 3.27
C VAL A 118 11.32 -5.66 3.57
N VAL A 119 11.39 -4.65 2.71
CA VAL A 119 12.06 -3.37 2.99
C VAL A 119 11.01 -2.28 2.94
N ALA A 120 11.01 -1.40 3.94
CA ALA A 120 10.05 -0.32 4.09
C ALA A 120 10.76 0.95 4.54
N ALA A 121 10.44 2.05 3.87
CA ALA A 121 10.84 3.40 4.23
C ALA A 121 9.67 4.16 4.85
N GLU A 122 9.95 5.01 5.84
CA GLU A 122 9.02 5.97 6.42
C GLU A 122 9.46 7.38 6.07
N PHE A 123 8.50 8.20 5.62
CA PHE A 123 8.70 9.60 5.29
C PHE A 123 7.71 10.44 6.09
N ARG A 124 8.23 11.47 6.78
CA ARG A 124 7.42 12.47 7.47
C ARG A 124 7.62 13.83 6.84
N GLU A 125 6.52 14.56 6.66
CA GLU A 125 6.54 15.89 6.02
C GLU A 125 6.97 15.85 4.55
N PHE A 126 6.63 14.76 3.85
CA PHE A 126 6.73 14.62 2.40
C PHE A 126 5.34 14.44 1.80
N SER A 127 5.15 14.86 0.55
CA SER A 127 3.94 14.48 -0.18
C SER A 127 4.02 13.00 -0.58
N ALA A 128 2.88 12.33 -0.59
CA ALA A 128 2.79 10.94 -1.01
C ALA A 128 3.27 10.75 -2.45
N ARG A 129 3.00 11.72 -3.33
CA ARG A 129 3.43 11.71 -4.74
C ARG A 129 4.95 11.85 -4.92
N SER A 130 5.61 12.73 -4.18
CA SER A 130 7.08 12.87 -4.28
C SER A 130 7.76 11.60 -3.80
N VAL A 131 7.28 11.00 -2.70
CA VAL A 131 7.76 9.70 -2.21
C VAL A 131 7.54 8.61 -3.24
N ALA A 132 6.30 8.50 -3.75
CA ALA A 132 5.95 7.51 -4.76
C ALA A 132 6.83 7.63 -6.00
N ARG A 133 7.35 8.79 -6.38
CA ARG A 133 8.26 8.91 -7.53
C ARG A 133 9.72 8.63 -7.21
N GLY A 134 10.20 9.09 -6.06
CA GLY A 134 11.63 9.15 -5.76
C GLY A 134 12.22 7.91 -5.08
N VAL A 135 11.39 7.10 -4.40
CA VAL A 135 11.90 6.08 -3.47
C VAL A 135 12.49 4.82 -4.12
N TRP A 136 12.03 4.46 -5.33
CA TRP A 136 12.28 3.13 -5.91
C TRP A 136 13.76 2.77 -6.13
N PRO A 137 14.64 3.66 -6.60
CA PRO A 137 16.06 3.32 -6.76
C PRO A 137 16.71 2.80 -5.46
N TRP A 138 16.29 3.35 -4.32
CA TRP A 138 16.79 2.95 -3.00
C TRP A 138 16.17 1.64 -2.50
N ILE A 139 14.90 1.39 -2.83
CA ILE A 139 14.25 0.10 -2.57
C ILE A 139 14.87 -1.01 -3.43
N ASP A 140 15.16 -0.73 -4.71
CA ASP A 140 15.85 -1.65 -5.62
C ASP A 140 17.26 -1.99 -5.09
N THR A 141 18.00 -0.97 -4.65
CA THR A 141 19.33 -1.13 -4.04
C THR A 141 19.27 -2.00 -2.78
N ALA A 142 18.32 -1.72 -1.88
CA ALA A 142 18.15 -2.48 -0.65
C ALA A 142 17.75 -3.93 -0.92
N GLU A 143 16.80 -4.17 -1.83
CA GLU A 143 16.41 -5.53 -2.23
C GLU A 143 17.59 -6.30 -2.84
N ALA A 144 18.28 -5.71 -3.82
CA ALA A 144 19.39 -6.35 -4.52
C ALA A 144 20.52 -6.71 -3.55
N GLY A 145 20.89 -5.79 -2.66
CA GLY A 145 21.91 -6.05 -1.66
C GLY A 145 21.47 -7.07 -0.61
N CYS A 146 20.19 -7.07 -0.18
CA CYS A 146 19.65 -8.12 0.70
C CYS A 146 19.73 -9.49 0.02
N LYS A 147 19.31 -9.60 -1.25
CA LYS A 147 19.38 -10.86 -2.01
C LYS A 147 20.80 -11.37 -2.20
N THR A 148 21.77 -10.47 -2.28
CA THR A 148 23.20 -10.81 -2.46
C THR A 148 23.89 -11.16 -1.15
N ALA A 149 23.50 -10.51 -0.05
CA ALA A 149 24.07 -10.76 1.26
C ALA A 149 23.72 -12.15 1.77
N SER A 150 24.73 -12.91 2.20
CA SER A 150 24.53 -14.24 2.80
C SER A 150 24.59 -14.23 4.34
N THR A 151 24.93 -13.08 4.94
CA THR A 151 25.14 -12.96 6.39
C THR A 151 24.28 -11.86 6.99
N PRO A 152 23.90 -11.97 8.28
CA PRO A 152 23.21 -10.91 9.01
C PRO A 152 23.89 -9.54 8.92
N ALA A 153 25.22 -9.51 9.06
CA ALA A 153 26.00 -8.28 8.99
C ALA A 153 25.92 -7.62 7.59
N GLY A 154 25.96 -8.43 6.52
CA GLY A 154 25.84 -7.93 5.15
C GLY A 154 24.46 -7.31 4.86
N VAL A 155 23.38 -7.91 5.38
CA VAL A 155 22.03 -7.36 5.25
C VAL A 155 21.92 -6.02 5.99
N ARG A 156 22.39 -5.93 7.24
CA ARG A 156 22.41 -4.67 7.99
C ARG A 156 23.18 -3.57 7.26
N ALA A 157 24.38 -3.89 6.78
CA ALA A 157 25.22 -2.93 6.06
C ALA A 157 24.56 -2.43 4.78
N THR A 158 23.88 -3.32 4.03
CA THR A 158 23.11 -2.95 2.84
C THR A 158 21.98 -1.99 3.17
N VAL A 159 21.16 -2.32 4.17
CA VAL A 159 20.00 -1.49 4.56
C VAL A 159 20.49 -0.13 5.06
N GLU A 160 21.56 -0.09 5.84
CA GLU A 160 22.16 1.15 6.33
C GLU A 160 22.68 2.04 5.19
N ALA A 161 23.39 1.46 4.23
CA ALA A 161 23.87 2.20 3.06
C ALA A 161 22.72 2.77 2.22
N ALA A 162 21.67 1.97 1.98
CA ALA A 162 20.47 2.43 1.28
C ALA A 162 19.73 3.53 2.06
N ARG A 163 19.66 3.42 3.40
CA ARG A 163 19.07 4.43 4.28
C ARG A 163 19.80 5.77 4.17
N ALA A 164 21.13 5.74 4.25
CA ALA A 164 21.95 6.94 4.18
C ALA A 164 21.78 7.66 2.84
N GLY A 165 21.86 6.92 1.74
CA GLY A 165 21.67 7.50 0.40
C GLY A 165 20.26 8.02 0.16
N LEU A 166 19.24 7.26 0.57
CA LEU A 166 17.84 7.69 0.51
C LEU A 166 17.61 9.00 1.29
N ALA A 167 18.16 9.10 2.51
CA ALA A 167 18.03 10.30 3.32
C ALA A 167 18.65 11.53 2.65
N THR A 168 19.80 11.38 1.99
CA THR A 168 20.45 12.45 1.22
C THR A 168 19.59 12.89 0.02
N ASP A 169 19.19 11.95 -0.83
CA ASP A 169 18.42 12.24 -2.04
C ASP A 169 17.04 12.84 -1.73
N ALA A 170 16.38 12.33 -0.69
CA ALA A 170 15.05 12.75 -0.32
C ALA A 170 14.99 14.23 0.08
N MET A 171 16.09 14.84 0.52
CA MET A 171 16.11 16.28 0.82
C MET A 171 15.90 17.14 -0.42
N ALA A 172 16.29 16.66 -1.60
CA ALA A 172 16.08 17.33 -2.87
C ALA A 172 14.65 17.17 -3.40
N TRP A 173 13.85 16.25 -2.85
CA TRP A 173 12.47 16.07 -3.28
C TRP A 173 11.65 17.30 -2.92
N GLY A 174 11.00 17.91 -3.91
CA GLY A 174 10.18 19.10 -3.69
C GLY A 174 8.96 18.80 -2.80
N VAL A 175 8.49 19.85 -2.11
CA VAL A 175 7.11 19.90 -1.62
C VAL A 175 6.24 19.97 -2.86
N ASP A 176 5.45 18.93 -3.11
CA ASP A 176 4.68 18.80 -4.34
C ASP A 176 3.82 20.05 -4.56
N ARG A 177 4.01 20.74 -5.70
CA ARG A 177 3.21 21.90 -6.05
C ARG A 177 1.90 21.39 -6.63
N PRO A 178 0.73 21.94 -6.25
CA PRO A 178 -0.57 21.51 -6.74
C PRO A 178 -0.87 21.86 -8.21
N ALA A 179 0.16 21.98 -9.07
CA ALA A 179 0.02 22.22 -10.51
C ALA A 179 0.22 20.92 -11.31
N GLY A 180 -0.30 19.81 -10.79
CA GLY A 180 -0.39 18.56 -11.52
C GLY A 180 -1.61 18.59 -12.45
N GLU A 181 -1.52 17.82 -13.53
CA GLU A 181 -2.67 17.48 -14.35
C GLU A 181 -3.84 16.93 -13.52
N ASP A 182 -5.07 17.21 -13.95
CA ASP A 182 -6.28 16.67 -13.33
C ASP A 182 -6.23 15.12 -13.29
N PRO A 183 -6.34 14.49 -12.11
CA PRO A 183 -6.25 13.03 -11.97
C PRO A 183 -7.30 12.27 -12.80
N VAL A 184 -8.48 12.86 -13.01
CA VAL A 184 -9.53 12.25 -13.83
C VAL A 184 -9.11 12.22 -15.30
N SER A 185 -8.46 13.27 -15.78
CA SER A 185 -7.91 13.34 -17.14
C SER A 185 -6.82 12.29 -17.39
N VAL A 186 -5.95 12.02 -16.41
CA VAL A 186 -4.95 10.94 -16.49
C VAL A 186 -5.64 9.58 -16.63
N LEU A 187 -6.65 9.32 -15.81
CA LEU A 187 -7.42 8.09 -15.85
C LEU A 187 -8.13 7.91 -17.20
N ALA A 188 -8.75 8.98 -17.72
CA ALA A 188 -9.47 8.96 -18.97
C ALA A 188 -8.56 8.61 -20.16
N ARG A 189 -7.36 9.21 -20.26
CA ARG A 189 -6.40 8.85 -21.33
C ARG A 189 -5.92 7.41 -21.24
N SER A 190 -5.62 6.97 -20.02
CA SER A 190 -5.10 5.62 -19.77
C SER A 190 -6.15 4.55 -20.07
N SER A 191 -7.44 4.89 -20.02
CA SER A 191 -8.55 3.96 -20.23
C SER A 191 -8.52 3.18 -21.53
N SER A 192 -7.95 3.75 -22.59
CA SER A 192 -7.78 3.07 -23.88
C SER A 192 -7.07 1.72 -23.77
N GLY A 193 -6.14 1.56 -22.81
CA GLY A 193 -5.42 0.31 -22.58
C GLY A 193 -6.19 -0.76 -21.80
N TRP A 194 -7.36 -0.44 -21.22
CA TRP A 194 -8.08 -1.35 -20.32
C TRP A 194 -9.62 -1.28 -20.45
N GLY A 195 -10.14 -0.84 -21.60
CA GLY A 195 -11.57 -0.90 -21.94
C GLY A 195 -12.21 0.42 -22.36
N GLY A 196 -11.40 1.46 -22.60
CA GLY A 196 -11.85 2.78 -23.03
C GLY A 196 -12.89 3.38 -22.10
N SER A 197 -13.88 4.07 -22.69
CA SER A 197 -14.97 4.70 -21.95
C SER A 197 -15.79 3.73 -21.07
N GLU A 198 -15.96 2.48 -21.50
CA GLU A 198 -16.71 1.48 -20.72
C GLU A 198 -15.90 1.00 -19.51
N GLY A 199 -14.63 0.66 -19.72
CA GLY A 199 -13.71 0.34 -18.62
C GLY A 199 -13.67 1.49 -17.61
N LEU A 200 -13.53 2.73 -18.09
CA LEU A 200 -13.51 3.94 -17.26
C LEU A 200 -14.79 4.06 -16.42
N ALA A 201 -15.95 3.86 -17.04
CA ALA A 201 -17.23 3.90 -16.33
C ALA A 201 -17.31 2.85 -15.21
N ARG A 202 -16.83 1.62 -15.43
CA ARG A 202 -16.80 0.56 -14.41
C ARG A 202 -15.88 0.91 -13.24
N VAL A 203 -14.69 1.46 -13.52
CA VAL A 203 -13.76 1.92 -12.48
C VAL A 203 -14.39 3.05 -11.65
N LEU A 204 -14.97 4.05 -12.31
CA LEU A 204 -15.63 5.17 -11.62
C LEU A 204 -16.81 4.69 -10.77
N TYR A 205 -17.60 3.75 -11.29
CA TYR A 205 -18.71 3.11 -10.57
C TYR A 205 -18.24 2.40 -9.30
N GLN A 206 -17.19 1.57 -9.41
CA GLN A 206 -16.64 0.86 -8.25
C GLN A 206 -16.13 1.83 -7.19
N LEU A 207 -15.35 2.84 -7.61
CA LEU A 207 -14.82 3.86 -6.70
C LEU A 207 -15.95 4.61 -5.99
N GLU A 208 -17.05 4.92 -6.68
CA GLU A 208 -18.21 5.58 -6.07
C GLU A 208 -18.96 4.67 -5.10
N THR A 209 -19.10 3.39 -5.43
CA THR A 209 -19.87 2.42 -4.65
C THR A 209 -19.12 1.99 -3.38
N ASP A 210 -17.86 1.58 -3.51
CA ASP A 210 -17.10 0.98 -2.39
C ASP A 210 -16.51 2.04 -1.46
N LEU A 211 -16.17 3.21 -2.00
CA LEU A 211 -15.66 4.33 -1.20
C LEU A 211 -16.77 5.29 -0.78
N ARG A 212 -18.04 4.89 -0.96
CA ARG A 212 -19.20 5.65 -0.47
C ARG A 212 -19.08 5.88 1.03
N GLY A 213 -19.04 7.15 1.43
CA GLY A 213 -18.93 7.59 2.82
C GLY A 213 -17.53 8.03 3.24
N PHE A 214 -16.50 7.84 2.41
CA PHE A 214 -15.21 8.52 2.58
C PHE A 214 -15.14 9.91 1.91
N GLY A 215 -16.14 10.28 1.09
CA GLY A 215 -16.21 11.56 0.38
C GLY A 215 -16.99 12.66 1.12
N ALA A 216 -16.86 13.91 0.65
CA ALA A 216 -17.59 15.06 1.18
C ALA A 216 -19.11 14.88 1.15
N GLY A 217 -19.78 15.35 2.19
CA GLY A 217 -21.24 15.31 2.31
C GLY A 217 -21.81 14.09 3.05
N SER A 218 -20.95 13.20 3.57
CA SER A 218 -21.33 12.22 4.58
C SER A 218 -21.70 12.92 5.89
N GLY A 219 -22.92 13.48 5.96
CA GLY A 219 -23.42 14.28 7.08
C GLY A 219 -23.63 13.50 8.40
N ASP A 220 -23.14 12.27 8.50
CA ASP A 220 -23.31 11.42 9.68
C ASP A 220 -21.94 10.99 10.24
N SER A 221 -21.48 11.74 11.24
CA SER A 221 -20.17 11.54 11.89
C SER A 221 -20.00 10.14 12.48
N LYS A 222 -21.08 9.47 12.89
CA LYS A 222 -21.04 8.08 13.40
C LYS A 222 -20.75 7.07 12.28
N ARG A 223 -21.25 7.32 11.08
CA ARG A 223 -21.02 6.47 9.91
C ARG A 223 -19.57 6.57 9.42
N THR A 224 -18.99 7.77 9.46
CA THR A 224 -17.59 8.01 9.09
C THR A 224 -16.62 7.24 9.99
N VAL A 225 -16.81 7.27 11.32
CA VAL A 225 -15.96 6.53 12.27
C VAL A 225 -16.05 5.01 12.05
N ASN A 226 -17.23 4.47 11.75
CA ASN A 226 -17.39 3.05 11.44
C ASN A 226 -16.74 2.65 10.10
N LEU A 227 -16.69 3.54 9.12
CA LEU A 227 -16.03 3.30 7.84
C LEU A 227 -14.50 3.37 7.95
N GLU A 228 -13.95 4.29 8.72
CA GLU A 228 -12.51 4.30 9.00
C GLU A 228 -12.08 3.01 9.71
N ASN A 229 -12.91 2.51 10.63
CA ASN A 229 -12.70 1.23 11.30
C ASN A 229 -12.90 0.00 10.40
N ALA A 230 -13.61 0.15 9.28
CA ALA A 230 -13.90 -0.92 8.33
C ALA A 230 -13.21 -0.64 6.99
N GLY A 231 -11.98 -1.14 6.84
CA GLY A 231 -11.24 -0.98 5.59
C GLY A 231 -12.00 -1.50 4.36
N ARG A 232 -11.67 -0.97 3.19
CA ARG A 232 -12.20 -1.37 1.89
C ARG A 232 -11.04 -1.72 0.97
N HIS A 233 -11.25 -2.72 0.13
CA HIS A 233 -10.28 -3.14 -0.88
C HIS A 233 -10.90 -3.00 -2.27
N LEU A 234 -10.11 -2.49 -3.22
CA LEU A 234 -10.44 -2.42 -4.64
C LEU A 234 -9.23 -2.89 -5.43
N ARG A 235 -9.45 -3.58 -6.55
CA ARG A 235 -8.40 -3.81 -7.55
C ARG A 235 -8.63 -2.91 -8.75
N LEU A 236 -7.65 -2.07 -9.05
CA LEU A 236 -7.69 -1.02 -10.06
C LEU A 236 -6.71 -1.33 -11.19
N PRO A 237 -6.98 -0.93 -12.44
CA PRO A 237 -6.01 -1.13 -13.53
C PRO A 237 -4.73 -0.33 -13.28
N SER A 238 -3.59 -0.85 -13.72
CA SER A 238 -2.37 -0.03 -13.78
C SER A 238 -2.52 1.06 -14.84
N LEU A 239 -2.12 2.27 -14.50
CA LEU A 239 -2.12 3.42 -15.41
C LEU A 239 -0.76 3.60 -16.09
N HIS A 240 0.30 3.10 -15.44
CA HIS A 240 1.68 3.23 -15.89
C HIS A 240 2.47 1.94 -15.68
N GLU A 241 3.54 1.77 -16.46
CA GLU A 241 4.47 0.65 -16.28
C GLU A 241 5.35 0.78 -15.02
N GLY A 242 5.70 2.02 -14.65
CA GLY A 242 6.50 2.31 -13.47
C GLY A 242 5.64 2.47 -12.21
N ALA A 243 6.05 1.83 -11.11
CA ALA A 243 5.33 1.88 -9.84
C ALA A 243 5.10 3.33 -9.36
N GLY A 244 6.06 4.22 -9.56
CA GLY A 244 5.97 5.58 -9.03
C GLY A 244 4.92 6.47 -9.68
N GLU A 245 4.80 6.43 -11.00
CA GLU A 245 3.73 7.16 -11.69
C GLU A 245 2.36 6.49 -11.47
N ASP A 246 2.32 5.15 -11.37
CA ASP A 246 1.10 4.39 -11.12
C ASP A 246 0.52 4.74 -9.75
N PHE A 247 1.32 4.61 -8.69
CA PHE A 247 0.92 5.01 -7.33
C PHE A 247 0.63 6.50 -7.23
N GLY A 248 1.48 7.36 -7.83
CA GLY A 248 1.28 8.80 -7.81
C GLY A 248 -0.05 9.23 -8.43
N SER A 249 -0.46 8.59 -9.52
CA SER A 249 -1.72 8.87 -10.21
C SER A 249 -2.93 8.40 -9.40
N TRP A 250 -2.88 7.18 -8.87
CA TRP A 250 -3.96 6.64 -8.03
C TRP A 250 -4.11 7.41 -6.71
N LEU A 251 -3.02 7.78 -6.05
CA LEU A 251 -3.05 8.62 -4.85
C LEU A 251 -3.70 9.96 -5.15
N ALA A 252 -3.30 10.64 -6.24
CA ALA A 252 -3.87 11.93 -6.60
C ALA A 252 -5.39 11.86 -6.84
N LEU A 253 -5.86 10.78 -7.48
CA LEU A 253 -7.29 10.56 -7.71
C LEU A 253 -8.06 10.23 -6.42
N LEU A 254 -7.51 9.38 -5.57
CA LEU A 254 -8.17 8.98 -4.31
C LEU A 254 -8.23 10.16 -3.34
N GLU A 255 -7.13 10.90 -3.18
CA GLU A 255 -7.07 12.08 -2.32
C GLU A 255 -8.02 13.19 -2.78
N SER A 256 -8.21 13.40 -4.10
CA SER A 256 -9.15 14.40 -4.60
C SER A 256 -10.61 14.08 -4.26
N ARG A 257 -10.93 12.81 -3.98
CA ARG A 257 -12.27 12.34 -3.60
C ARG A 257 -12.55 12.47 -2.10
N PHE A 258 -11.55 12.42 -1.24
CA PHE A 258 -11.73 12.34 0.22
C PHE A 258 -11.96 13.69 0.91
N GLN A 259 -12.38 14.73 0.21
CA GLN A 259 -12.59 16.09 0.72
C GLN A 259 -12.93 16.19 2.23
N GLY A 260 -11.98 16.66 3.03
CA GLY A 260 -12.10 16.86 4.48
C GLY A 260 -11.64 15.69 5.36
N LEU A 261 -11.73 14.46 4.86
CA LEU A 261 -11.19 13.26 5.49
C LEU A 261 -9.86 12.88 4.87
N ARG A 262 -8.95 12.31 5.66
CA ARG A 262 -7.69 11.76 5.15
C ARG A 262 -7.57 10.31 5.60
N PRO A 263 -8.39 9.40 5.03
CA PRO A 263 -8.30 8.00 5.37
C PRO A 263 -6.89 7.48 5.01
N SER A 264 -6.48 6.45 5.72
CA SER A 264 -5.29 5.66 5.35
C SER A 264 -5.51 5.04 3.96
N VAL A 265 -4.54 5.16 3.06
CA VAL A 265 -4.57 4.58 1.72
C VAL A 265 -3.30 3.78 1.50
N LEU A 266 -3.43 2.45 1.45
CA LEU A 266 -2.38 1.52 1.08
C LEU A 266 -2.60 1.08 -0.37
N LEU A 267 -1.64 1.36 -1.24
CA LEU A 267 -1.59 0.84 -2.59
C LEU A 267 -0.53 -0.28 -2.66
N LEU A 268 -0.90 -1.38 -3.29
CA LEU A 268 -0.10 -2.59 -3.47
C LEU A 268 -0.07 -2.94 -4.95
N ARG A 269 1.11 -3.13 -5.52
CA ARG A 269 1.26 -3.43 -6.95
C ARG A 269 2.09 -4.68 -7.15
N PRO A 270 1.49 -5.81 -7.56
CA PRO A 270 2.28 -6.95 -8.00
C PRO A 270 3.04 -6.59 -9.27
N ARG A 271 4.36 -6.80 -9.29
CA ARG A 271 5.20 -6.43 -10.43
C ARG A 271 4.81 -7.27 -11.65
N GLY A 272 4.58 -6.59 -12.78
CA GLY A 272 4.21 -7.22 -14.05
C GLY A 272 2.74 -7.63 -14.20
N ALA A 273 1.89 -7.39 -13.20
CA ALA A 273 0.50 -7.85 -13.20
C ALA A 273 -0.48 -6.93 -13.95
N GLY A 274 -0.17 -5.64 -14.09
CA GLY A 274 -1.03 -4.67 -14.77
C GLY A 274 -2.21 -4.17 -13.93
N TRP A 275 -2.16 -4.34 -12.61
CA TRP A 275 -3.14 -3.78 -11.67
C TRP A 275 -2.49 -3.27 -10.39
N VAL A 276 -3.25 -2.47 -9.65
CA VAL A 276 -2.94 -1.96 -8.30
C VAL A 276 -4.10 -2.30 -7.37
N ASP A 277 -3.80 -2.96 -6.26
CA ASP A 277 -4.73 -3.16 -5.16
C ASP A 277 -4.71 -1.94 -4.23
N ALA A 278 -5.86 -1.32 -3.99
CA ALA A 278 -6.04 -0.18 -3.09
C ALA A 278 -6.81 -0.61 -1.85
N VAL A 279 -6.23 -0.41 -0.67
CA VAL A 279 -6.86 -0.58 0.63
C VAL A 279 -7.07 0.79 1.27
N VAL A 280 -8.33 1.17 1.49
CA VAL A 280 -8.72 2.46 2.08
C VAL A 280 -9.30 2.24 3.47
N GLY A 281 -8.79 2.94 4.48
CA GLY A 281 -9.13 2.77 5.91
C GLY A 281 -8.13 1.88 6.66
N VAL A 282 -8.60 1.18 7.68
CA VAL A 282 -7.79 0.25 8.49
C VAL A 282 -7.38 -0.98 7.67
N VAL A 283 -6.07 -1.28 7.66
CA VAL A 283 -5.53 -2.49 7.03
C VAL A 283 -5.84 -3.71 7.89
N GLN A 284 -6.65 -4.62 7.37
CA GLN A 284 -7.05 -5.87 8.04
C GLN A 284 -6.52 -7.08 7.26
N PRO A 285 -6.33 -8.24 7.91
CA PRO A 285 -5.79 -9.43 7.24
C PRO A 285 -6.60 -9.83 6.01
N VAL A 286 -7.93 -9.82 6.10
CA VAL A 286 -8.83 -10.18 4.98
C VAL A 286 -8.62 -9.30 3.74
N LEU A 287 -8.22 -8.04 3.93
CA LEU A 287 -7.98 -7.08 2.84
C LEU A 287 -6.62 -7.31 2.15
N LEU A 288 -5.68 -7.97 2.83
CA LEU A 288 -4.39 -8.37 2.25
C LEU A 288 -4.41 -9.75 1.60
N TYR A 289 -5.59 -10.39 1.53
CA TYR A 289 -5.79 -11.58 0.71
C TYR A 289 -5.31 -11.36 -0.74
N CYS A 290 -5.44 -10.12 -1.24
CA CYS A 290 -5.02 -9.69 -2.57
C CYS A 290 -3.53 -9.96 -2.90
N LEU A 291 -2.65 -10.05 -1.89
CA LEU A 291 -1.20 -10.25 -2.07
C LEU A 291 -0.83 -11.55 -2.81
N LEU A 292 -1.66 -12.59 -2.72
CA LEU A 292 -1.46 -13.82 -3.51
C LEU A 292 -2.68 -14.16 -4.36
N ALA A 293 -3.74 -13.35 -4.33
CA ALA A 293 -4.91 -13.55 -5.17
C ALA A 293 -4.65 -12.97 -6.57
N GLY A 294 -4.58 -13.83 -7.57
CA GLY A 294 -4.44 -13.46 -8.98
C GLY A 294 -5.71 -12.85 -9.56
N ARG A 295 -5.64 -12.50 -10.85
CA ARG A 295 -6.71 -11.84 -11.60
C ARG A 295 -8.04 -12.61 -11.60
N GLU A 296 -7.99 -13.94 -11.67
CA GLU A 296 -9.20 -14.77 -11.63
C GLU A 296 -9.88 -14.80 -10.26
N ALA A 297 -9.11 -14.66 -9.17
CA ALA A 297 -9.66 -14.62 -7.83
C ALA A 297 -10.29 -13.26 -7.51
N VAL A 298 -9.61 -12.21 -7.96
CA VAL A 298 -10.01 -10.82 -7.74
C VAL A 298 -9.75 -10.07 -9.06
N PRO A 299 -10.78 -9.86 -9.89
CA PRO A 299 -10.61 -9.13 -11.15
C PRO A 299 -10.46 -7.63 -10.91
N PRO A 300 -9.68 -6.92 -11.75
CA PRO A 300 -9.67 -5.47 -11.79
C PRO A 300 -11.07 -4.88 -12.06
N ALA A 301 -11.37 -3.72 -11.49
CA ALA A 301 -12.69 -3.09 -11.56
C ALA A 301 -13.18 -2.82 -12.99
N ASN A 302 -12.27 -2.59 -13.95
CA ASN A 302 -12.62 -2.40 -15.36
C ASN A 302 -13.15 -3.69 -16.04
N GLU A 303 -12.96 -4.86 -15.42
CA GLU A 303 -13.38 -6.16 -15.97
C GLU A 303 -14.65 -6.70 -15.34
N ILE A 304 -15.10 -6.11 -14.24
CA ILE A 304 -16.30 -6.57 -13.55
C ILE A 304 -17.54 -6.15 -14.37
N PRO A 305 -18.42 -7.09 -14.77
CA PRO A 305 -19.52 -6.82 -15.68
C PRO A 305 -20.72 -6.20 -14.95
N TYR A 306 -20.56 -4.96 -14.48
CA TYR A 306 -21.67 -4.19 -13.92
C TYR A 306 -22.65 -3.76 -15.01
N GLU A 307 -23.95 -3.76 -14.68
CA GLU A 307 -24.93 -2.99 -15.45
C GLU A 307 -24.71 -1.50 -15.16
N LEU A 308 -24.23 -0.77 -16.16
CA LEU A 308 -23.93 0.65 -16.04
C LEU A 308 -25.10 1.50 -16.51
N ASP A 309 -25.45 2.51 -15.71
CA ASP A 309 -26.39 3.55 -16.12
C ASP A 309 -25.89 4.31 -17.37
N ALA A 310 -26.82 4.63 -18.28
CA ALA A 310 -26.52 5.33 -19.52
C ALA A 310 -25.88 6.71 -19.29
N GLY A 311 -26.28 7.40 -18.22
CA GLY A 311 -25.70 8.68 -17.83
C GLY A 311 -24.24 8.56 -17.40
N LEU A 312 -23.88 7.51 -16.65
CA LEU A 312 -22.49 7.26 -16.27
C LEU A 312 -21.62 6.95 -17.50
N LEU A 313 -22.11 6.12 -18.42
CA LEU A 313 -21.42 5.83 -19.68
C LEU A 313 -21.25 7.10 -20.54
N ALA A 314 -22.27 7.95 -20.64
CA ALA A 314 -22.18 9.21 -21.36
C ALA A 314 -21.12 10.15 -20.76
N ARG A 315 -21.05 10.25 -19.43
CA ARG A 315 -20.00 11.02 -18.74
C ARG A 315 -18.60 10.46 -19.03
N ALA A 316 -18.44 9.15 -18.96
CA ALA A 316 -17.15 8.51 -19.24
C ALA A 316 -16.71 8.73 -20.70
N ARG A 317 -17.63 8.64 -21.67
CA ARG A 317 -17.35 8.94 -23.10
C ARG A 317 -16.90 10.38 -23.30
N ALA A 318 -17.56 11.33 -22.66
CA ALA A 318 -17.17 12.74 -22.70
C ALA A 318 -15.75 12.95 -22.15
N MET A 319 -15.37 12.25 -21.06
CA MET A 319 -14.03 12.32 -20.49
C MET A 319 -12.95 11.74 -21.43
N THR A 320 -13.28 10.69 -22.20
CA THR A 320 -12.33 10.07 -23.14
C THR A 320 -12.31 10.76 -24.51
N GLY A 321 -13.05 11.86 -24.71
CA GLY A 321 -13.16 12.55 -26.00
C GLY A 321 -13.98 11.81 -27.05
N GLY A 322 -14.76 10.79 -26.66
CA GLY A 322 -15.68 10.10 -27.56
C GLY A 322 -16.97 10.90 -27.70
N SER A 323 -17.31 11.32 -28.93
CA SER A 323 -18.63 11.91 -29.19
C SER A 323 -19.73 10.94 -28.74
N PRO A 324 -20.85 11.43 -28.16
CA PRO A 324 -21.98 10.57 -27.88
C PRO A 324 -22.48 9.99 -29.20
N THR A 325 -22.36 8.66 -29.36
CA THR A 325 -23.05 7.96 -30.44
C THR A 325 -24.54 8.17 -30.22
N ALA A 326 -25.17 8.87 -31.15
CA ALA A 326 -26.62 9.08 -31.16
C ALA A 326 -27.29 7.71 -31.10
N ALA A 327 -28.09 7.48 -30.05
CA ALA A 327 -28.97 6.34 -29.99
C ALA A 327 -30.01 6.47 -31.12
N GLY A 328 -30.00 5.51 -32.04
CA GLY A 328 -31.08 5.26 -32.99
C GLY A 328 -32.01 4.19 -32.46
#